data_AF-A0A260X2K5-F1
#
_entry.id   AF-A0A260X2K5-F1
#
_cell.length_a   1.000
_cell.length_b   1.000
_cell.length_c   1.000
_cell.angle_alpha   90.00
_cell.angle_beta   90.00
_cell.angle_gamma   90.00
#
_symmetry.space_group_name_H-M   'P 1'
#
loop_
_entity.id
_entity.type
_entity.pdbx_description
1 polymer ?
#
loop_
_entity_poly.entity_id
_entity_poly.type
_entity_poly.pdbx_seq_one_letter_code
_entity_poly.pdbx_strand_id
1 'polypeptide(L)'
;MLRLSAHLDTLADEFGLHPRKSLLFSAIRLDSHPLVTPLIASRDGEDAILLVRQQEQGNVLSAGVAPERIRFYAPWVTIDPRPIADVTVAQSLTSLVKNLADDDAVHLDADVVYSHQLTLSDSLTVTTEPLAPSPVRVHAISTSEIVDRFTDWRRRGADVATALISDVPHLQGLTEDFGAADTRFRGLESIAAERSVDGLVVLAPPNFSEITGRSARGDIAVWSPGSDRVFVITTADGSEYGDAVGHYASLAEAVAALVPGKRIGIEEEFMSVGIAGQLVAAGLNPVSASIDLAHWRDIRDHEDLPFQVIAARTSVYAIEEALAWAEQEIDAGNEFTELDIYGRYVDFIDKFTTENAIGFVVEPYFTNLHSSNRMLFPGPPVDFPINGDTTCIQLDAGVQVTIDGVVVATSDMARSLPRTPAAKEAYEFFFTVVREGIIGQLRPGVVCEDVHEGTLQFLAPHLPRMIEIGMLGEDTDFDTIYRRRNVGHLMGKQESFANELRPGYKHALDVGSYGAAEIPWRYGDVAIGTEDLWFIGRSRTYNLTRRDRTTA
;
A
#
# COMPACT_ATOMS: atom_id res chain seq x y z
N MET A 1 25.90 -22.56 6.96
CA MET A 1 25.59 -21.23 6.43
C MET A 1 24.12 -21.15 6.10
N LEU A 2 23.43 -20.13 6.59
CA LEU A 2 22.02 -19.88 6.27
C LEU A 2 21.95 -19.14 4.93
N ARG A 3 21.13 -19.62 4.00
CA ARG A 3 20.85 -18.96 2.71
C ARG A 3 19.43 -18.38 2.73
N LEU A 4 19.29 -17.12 2.36
CA LEU A 4 18.01 -16.42 2.23
C LEU A 4 17.75 -16.08 0.77
N SER A 5 16.56 -16.40 0.28
CA SER A 5 16.09 -16.08 -1.07
C SER A 5 14.70 -15.45 -1.04
N ALA A 6 14.33 -14.71 -2.08
CA ALA A 6 12.99 -14.17 -2.30
C ALA A 6 12.37 -14.72 -3.60
N HIS A 7 12.86 -15.86 -4.11
CA HIS A 7 12.55 -16.33 -5.46
C HIS A 7 11.06 -16.69 -5.57
N LEU A 8 10.33 -15.93 -6.38
CA LEU A 8 8.88 -16.09 -6.53
C LEU A 8 8.49 -17.46 -7.08
N ASP A 9 9.29 -18.04 -7.97
CA ASP A 9 9.06 -19.38 -8.51
C ASP A 9 9.19 -20.44 -7.40
N THR A 10 10.19 -20.32 -6.52
CA THR A 10 10.34 -21.23 -5.37
C THR A 10 9.18 -21.07 -4.38
N LEU A 11 8.71 -19.84 -4.11
CA LEU A 11 7.52 -19.61 -3.29
C LEU A 11 6.27 -20.30 -3.87
N ALA A 12 6.11 -20.23 -5.19
CA ALA A 12 4.99 -20.87 -5.88
C ALA A 12 5.12 -22.40 -5.88
N ASP A 13 6.27 -22.93 -6.30
CA ASP A 13 6.47 -24.36 -6.54
C ASP A 13 6.59 -25.17 -5.23
N GLU A 14 7.26 -24.62 -4.22
CA GLU A 14 7.55 -25.33 -2.96
C GLU A 14 6.52 -25.07 -1.86
N PHE A 15 5.91 -23.87 -1.86
CA PHE A 15 4.98 -23.44 -0.81
C PHE A 15 3.57 -23.17 -1.33
N GLY A 16 3.31 -23.22 -2.64
CA GLY A 16 1.99 -22.88 -3.20
C GLY A 16 1.60 -21.41 -2.97
N LEU A 17 2.56 -20.56 -2.64
CA LEU A 17 2.31 -19.19 -2.21
C LEU A 17 2.60 -18.21 -3.34
N HIS A 18 1.61 -17.41 -3.71
CA HIS A 18 1.75 -16.34 -4.69
C HIS A 18 1.60 -14.98 -3.99
N PRO A 19 2.70 -14.32 -3.57
CA PRO A 19 2.64 -13.17 -2.65
C PRO A 19 1.63 -12.08 -3.04
N ARG A 20 1.65 -11.62 -4.30
CA ARG A 20 0.74 -10.57 -4.78
C ARG A 20 -0.74 -10.98 -4.87
N LYS A 21 -1.04 -12.29 -4.85
CA LYS A 21 -2.42 -12.81 -4.87
C LYS A 21 -2.90 -13.22 -3.48
N SER A 22 -1.98 -13.72 -2.67
CA SER A 22 -2.29 -14.38 -1.41
C SER A 22 -2.06 -13.49 -0.19
N LEU A 23 -1.19 -12.49 -0.28
CA LEU A 23 -0.76 -11.65 0.86
C LEU A 23 -1.24 -10.22 0.70
N LEU A 24 -1.52 -9.59 1.84
CA LEU A 24 -2.05 -8.22 1.87
C LEU A 24 -0.97 -7.19 1.51
N PHE A 25 0.14 -7.18 2.25
CA PHE A 25 1.16 -6.14 2.10
C PHE A 25 1.82 -6.18 0.74
N SER A 26 1.99 -7.37 0.15
CA SER A 26 2.53 -7.50 -1.20
C SER A 26 1.58 -6.97 -2.28
N ALA A 27 0.27 -6.92 -2.02
CA ALA A 27 -0.72 -6.36 -2.93
C ALA A 27 -0.83 -4.84 -2.80
N ILE A 28 -0.77 -4.31 -1.58
CA ILE A 28 -0.91 -2.88 -1.30
C ILE A 28 0.41 -2.11 -1.50
N ARG A 29 1.56 -2.63 -1.09
CA ARG A 29 2.83 -1.89 -1.20
C ARG A 29 3.43 -2.00 -2.59
N LEU A 30 2.87 -1.30 -3.59
CA LEU A 30 3.35 -1.40 -4.97
C LEU A 30 4.83 -1.04 -5.10
N ASP A 31 5.29 -0.03 -4.35
CA ASP A 31 6.66 0.45 -4.36
C ASP A 31 7.66 -0.31 -3.49
N SER A 32 7.20 -1.26 -2.69
CA SER A 32 8.05 -1.99 -1.74
C SER A 32 7.59 -3.44 -1.54
N HIS A 33 6.82 -4.00 -2.47
CA HIS A 33 6.37 -5.39 -2.37
C HIS A 33 7.52 -6.41 -2.24
N PRO A 34 8.75 -6.21 -2.81
CA PRO A 34 9.86 -7.12 -2.56
C PRO A 34 10.32 -7.11 -1.10
N LEU A 35 10.23 -5.97 -0.41
CA LEU A 35 10.57 -5.85 1.02
C LEU A 35 9.68 -6.70 1.92
N VAL A 36 8.40 -6.77 1.59
CA VAL A 36 7.37 -7.46 2.40
C VAL A 36 7.07 -8.87 1.91
N THR A 37 7.68 -9.30 0.81
CA THR A 37 7.61 -10.68 0.33
C THR A 37 8.29 -11.62 1.34
N PRO A 38 7.69 -12.78 1.67
CA PRO A 38 8.32 -13.78 2.52
C PRO A 38 9.71 -14.20 2.01
N LEU A 39 10.66 -14.36 2.92
CA LEU A 39 11.97 -14.91 2.59
C LEU A 39 11.97 -16.42 2.82
N ILE A 40 12.62 -17.14 1.92
CA ILE A 40 12.89 -18.57 2.04
C ILE A 40 14.25 -18.70 2.73
N ALA A 41 14.25 -19.32 3.91
CA ALA A 41 15.46 -19.66 4.64
C ALA A 41 15.78 -21.15 4.43
N SER A 42 16.99 -21.42 3.96
CA SER A 42 17.46 -22.78 3.66
C SER A 42 18.85 -23.05 4.25
N ARG A 43 19.07 -24.32 4.61
CA ARG A 43 20.35 -24.90 5.05
C ARG A 43 20.54 -26.25 4.36
N ASP A 44 21.79 -26.60 4.07
CA ASP A 44 22.11 -27.87 3.41
C ASP A 44 21.60 -29.06 4.24
N GLY A 45 20.73 -29.88 3.62
CA GLY A 45 20.18 -31.08 4.24
C GLY A 45 18.99 -30.84 5.18
N GLU A 46 18.47 -29.62 5.26
CA GLU A 46 17.26 -29.26 6.00
C GLU A 46 16.15 -28.78 5.04
N ASP A 47 14.89 -28.99 5.43
CA ASP A 47 13.75 -28.45 4.69
C ASP A 47 13.73 -26.92 4.78
N ALA A 48 13.42 -26.25 3.67
CA ALA A 48 13.32 -24.80 3.67
C ALA A 48 12.13 -24.33 4.52
N ILE A 49 12.30 -23.18 5.16
CA ILE A 49 11.28 -22.53 5.99
C ILE A 49 10.98 -21.12 5.45
N LEU A 50 9.73 -20.68 5.59
CA LEU A 50 9.30 -19.32 5.26
C LEU A 50 9.42 -18.40 6.46
N LEU A 51 10.04 -17.25 6.23
CA LEU A 51 10.09 -16.14 7.19
C LEU A 51 9.00 -15.13 6.81
N VAL A 52 7.97 -15.03 7.64
CA VAL A 52 6.73 -14.29 7.32
C VAL A 52 6.42 -13.28 8.43
N ARG A 53 5.92 -12.09 8.09
CA ARG A 53 5.40 -11.17 9.11
C ARG A 53 4.16 -11.77 9.76
N GLN A 54 4.00 -11.65 11.08
CA GLN A 54 2.83 -12.23 11.76
C GLN A 54 1.50 -11.67 11.22
N GLN A 55 1.48 -10.45 10.72
CA GLN A 55 0.29 -9.86 10.11
C GLN A 55 -0.27 -10.68 8.95
N GLU A 56 0.57 -11.44 8.23
CA GLU A 56 0.16 -12.32 7.12
C GLU A 56 -0.17 -13.75 7.57
N GLN A 57 -0.22 -14.04 8.89
CA GLN A 57 -0.44 -15.38 9.44
C GLN A 57 -1.71 -16.04 8.88
N GLY A 58 -2.84 -15.33 8.88
CA GLY A 58 -4.09 -15.87 8.33
C GLY A 58 -4.00 -16.20 6.84
N ASN A 59 -3.27 -15.38 6.09
CA ASN A 59 -3.13 -15.46 4.64
C ASN A 59 -2.22 -16.63 4.22
N VAL A 60 -1.05 -16.74 4.85
CA VAL A 60 -0.10 -17.82 4.54
C VAL A 60 -0.67 -19.20 4.94
N LEU A 61 -1.43 -19.27 6.04
CA LEU A 61 -2.11 -20.51 6.44
C LEU A 61 -3.27 -20.84 5.49
N SER A 62 -4.05 -19.85 5.06
CA SER A 62 -5.13 -20.04 4.08
C SER A 62 -4.63 -20.44 2.70
N ALA A 63 -3.40 -20.05 2.34
CA ALA A 63 -2.73 -20.52 1.13
C ALA A 63 -2.27 -21.99 1.22
N GLY A 64 -2.41 -22.64 2.38
CA GLY A 64 -2.09 -24.06 2.55
C GLY A 64 -0.65 -24.35 2.97
N VAL A 65 0.12 -23.33 3.36
CA VAL A 65 1.49 -23.53 3.85
C VAL A 65 1.45 -24.25 5.20
N ALA A 66 2.21 -25.34 5.33
CA ALA A 66 2.29 -26.12 6.55
C ALA A 66 2.87 -25.30 7.74
N PRO A 67 2.20 -25.22 8.90
CA PRO A 67 2.60 -24.36 10.02
C PRO A 67 4.04 -24.57 10.50
N GLU A 68 4.52 -25.81 10.51
CA GLU A 68 5.88 -26.19 10.92
C GLU A 68 6.97 -25.62 10.02
N ARG A 69 6.62 -25.27 8.76
CA ARG A 69 7.51 -24.65 7.78
C ARG A 69 7.50 -23.12 7.85
N ILE A 70 6.78 -22.51 8.80
CA ILE A 70 6.66 -21.05 8.92
C ILE A 70 7.37 -20.59 10.20
N ARG A 71 8.07 -19.47 10.10
CA ARG A 71 8.54 -18.71 11.26
C ARG A 71 8.07 -17.27 11.15
N PHE A 72 7.35 -16.83 12.18
CA PHE A 72 6.81 -15.48 12.22
C PHE A 72 7.79 -14.49 12.85
N TYR A 73 7.79 -13.27 12.32
CA TYR A 73 8.47 -12.12 12.91
C TYR A 73 7.55 -10.89 12.91
N ALA A 74 7.97 -9.84 13.63
CA ALA A 74 7.23 -8.59 13.80
C ALA A 74 5.80 -8.83 14.35
N PRO A 75 5.66 -8.93 15.70
CA PRO A 75 4.38 -9.23 16.33
C PRO A 75 3.27 -8.29 15.86
N TRP A 76 2.14 -8.87 15.47
CA TRP A 76 1.00 -8.11 14.99
C TRP A 76 0.33 -7.35 16.14
N VAL A 77 -0.13 -6.13 15.84
CA VAL A 77 -0.82 -5.27 16.78
C VAL A 77 -2.29 -5.69 16.85
N THR A 78 -2.71 -6.23 18.00
CA THR A 78 -4.09 -6.64 18.25
C THR A 78 -4.54 -6.24 19.65
N ILE A 79 -5.79 -5.78 19.76
CA ILE A 79 -6.48 -5.57 21.04
C ILE A 79 -7.11 -6.86 21.59
N ASP A 80 -7.16 -7.91 20.77
CA ASP A 80 -7.55 -9.26 21.17
C ASP A 80 -6.35 -10.20 21.09
N PRO A 81 -5.78 -10.65 22.23
CA PRO A 81 -4.60 -11.51 22.22
C PRO A 81 -4.94 -12.97 21.87
N ARG A 82 -6.21 -13.39 21.91
CA ARG A 82 -6.60 -14.80 21.74
C ARG A 82 -6.14 -15.43 20.41
N PRO A 83 -6.26 -14.75 19.24
CA PRO A 83 -5.85 -15.33 17.96
C PRO A 83 -4.35 -15.55 17.81
N ILE A 84 -3.53 -14.96 18.69
CA ILE A 84 -2.06 -14.99 18.61
C ILE A 84 -1.39 -15.62 19.83
N ALA A 85 -2.15 -16.02 20.86
CA ALA A 85 -1.61 -16.41 22.17
C ALA A 85 -0.60 -17.57 22.09
N ASP A 86 -0.83 -18.52 21.18
CA ASP A 86 -0.01 -19.74 21.05
C ASP A 86 1.01 -19.67 19.90
N VAL A 87 1.24 -18.50 19.31
CA VAL A 87 2.14 -18.33 18.16
C VAL A 87 3.47 -17.73 18.61
N THR A 88 4.57 -18.45 18.35
CA THR A 88 5.91 -17.92 18.59
C THR A 88 6.29 -16.93 17.49
N VAL A 89 6.66 -15.70 17.89
CA VAL A 89 6.99 -14.61 16.97
C VAL A 89 8.26 -13.91 17.40
N ALA A 90 9.22 -13.77 16.49
CA ALA A 90 10.41 -12.97 16.72
C ALA A 90 10.09 -11.47 16.65
N GLN A 91 10.79 -10.64 17.44
CA GLN A 91 10.54 -9.19 17.46
C GLN A 91 10.82 -8.50 16.11
N SER A 92 11.78 -9.00 15.34
CA SER A 92 12.16 -8.47 14.03
C SER A 92 12.69 -9.58 13.12
N LEU A 93 12.77 -9.30 11.82
CA LEU A 93 13.43 -10.18 10.86
C LEU A 93 14.89 -10.43 11.26
N THR A 94 15.62 -9.39 11.65
CA THR A 94 17.02 -9.51 12.09
C THR A 94 17.17 -10.45 13.29
N SER A 95 16.28 -10.34 14.29
CA SER A 95 16.28 -11.24 15.44
C SER A 95 15.98 -12.69 15.03
N LEU A 96 15.04 -12.89 14.10
CA LEU A 96 14.71 -14.22 13.59
C LEU A 96 15.89 -14.84 12.83
N VAL A 97 16.46 -14.08 11.87
CA VAL A 97 17.60 -14.52 11.06
C VAL A 97 18.82 -14.80 11.95
N LYS A 98 19.10 -13.96 12.96
CA LYS A 98 20.19 -14.19 13.91
C LYS A 98 20.01 -15.51 14.67
N ASN A 99 18.81 -15.77 15.17
CA ASN A 99 18.51 -17.03 15.86
C ASN A 99 18.64 -18.24 14.94
N LEU A 100 18.20 -18.11 13.69
CA LEU A 100 18.32 -19.17 12.68
C LEU A 100 19.75 -19.37 12.18
N ALA A 101 20.58 -18.32 12.18
CA ALA A 101 21.97 -18.34 11.74
C ALA A 101 22.90 -19.01 12.77
N ASP A 102 22.55 -18.94 14.07
CA ASP A 102 23.35 -19.48 15.18
C ASP A 102 24.80 -18.98 15.13
N ASP A 103 24.95 -17.65 15.03
CA ASP A 103 26.22 -16.91 14.88
C ASP A 103 27.04 -17.21 13.60
N ASP A 104 26.53 -18.03 12.68
CA ASP A 104 27.13 -18.25 11.35
C ASP A 104 26.87 -17.07 10.39
N ALA A 105 27.62 -17.01 9.30
CA ALA A 105 27.38 -16.05 8.22
C ALA A 105 26.06 -16.34 7.49
N VAL A 106 25.46 -15.28 6.96
CA VAL A 106 24.23 -15.35 6.15
C VAL A 106 24.58 -15.04 4.69
N HIS A 107 24.05 -15.86 3.78
CA HIS A 107 24.14 -15.62 2.34
C HIS A 107 22.79 -15.14 1.83
N LEU A 108 22.78 -14.03 1.08
CA LEU A 108 21.57 -13.51 0.41
C LEU A 108 21.68 -13.76 -1.08
N ASP A 109 20.64 -14.36 -1.66
CA ASP A 109 20.52 -14.54 -3.09
C ASP A 109 20.33 -13.19 -3.79
N ALA A 110 20.64 -13.13 -5.09
CA ALA A 110 20.71 -11.88 -5.85
C ALA A 110 19.37 -11.14 -5.98
N ASP A 111 18.27 -11.83 -5.69
CA ASP A 111 16.88 -11.38 -5.76
C ASP A 111 16.35 -10.82 -4.43
N VAL A 112 17.04 -11.07 -3.31
CA VAL A 112 16.69 -10.47 -2.01
C VAL A 112 16.78 -8.95 -2.11
N VAL A 113 15.86 -8.23 -1.48
CA VAL A 113 15.84 -6.76 -1.51
C VAL A 113 17.05 -6.16 -0.79
N TYR A 114 17.56 -5.03 -1.29
CA TYR A 114 18.77 -4.40 -0.78
C TYR A 114 18.62 -3.88 0.65
N SER A 115 17.44 -3.40 1.03
CA SER A 115 17.15 -2.99 2.41
C SER A 115 17.39 -4.12 3.43
N HIS A 116 17.12 -5.39 3.09
CA HIS A 116 17.40 -6.52 3.99
C HIS A 116 18.92 -6.68 4.19
N GLN A 117 19.72 -6.51 3.14
CA GLN A 117 21.18 -6.52 3.30
C GLN A 117 21.64 -5.40 4.22
N LEU A 118 21.16 -4.17 4.03
CA LEU A 118 21.52 -3.02 4.87
C LEU A 118 21.24 -3.32 6.35
N THR A 119 20.01 -3.75 6.67
CA THR A 119 19.59 -4.01 8.06
C THR A 119 20.28 -5.23 8.69
N LEU A 120 20.48 -6.31 7.93
CA LEU A 120 21.14 -7.52 8.47
C LEU A 120 22.64 -7.28 8.71
N SER A 121 23.30 -6.50 7.84
CA SER A 121 24.74 -6.22 7.94
C SER A 121 25.12 -5.42 9.20
N ASP A 122 24.18 -4.75 9.86
CA ASP A 122 24.41 -4.05 11.12
C ASP A 122 24.75 -4.99 12.28
N SER A 123 24.38 -6.28 12.18
CA SER A 123 24.49 -7.23 13.30
C SER A 123 24.98 -8.63 12.91
N LEU A 124 25.08 -8.93 11.62
CA LEU A 124 25.47 -10.25 11.10
C LEU A 124 26.55 -10.10 10.01
N THR A 125 27.33 -11.15 9.81
CA THR A 125 28.20 -11.24 8.64
C THR A 125 27.36 -11.67 7.44
N VAL A 126 27.20 -10.76 6.47
CA VAL A 126 26.36 -10.98 5.28
C VAL A 126 27.23 -11.08 4.03
N THR A 127 26.96 -12.10 3.21
CA THR A 127 27.49 -12.23 1.84
C THR A 127 26.33 -12.25 0.85
N THR A 128 26.58 -11.86 -0.40
CA THR A 128 25.54 -11.78 -1.42
C THR A 128 25.94 -12.55 -2.68
N GLU A 129 24.95 -13.13 -3.36
CA GLU A 129 25.14 -13.73 -4.67
C GLU A 129 25.34 -12.63 -5.73
N PRO A 130 26.42 -12.68 -6.53
CA PRO A 130 26.65 -11.68 -7.56
C PRO A 130 25.69 -11.87 -8.73
N LEU A 131 25.10 -10.78 -9.21
CA LEU A 131 24.35 -10.78 -10.46
C LEU A 131 25.29 -10.57 -11.65
N ALA A 132 25.21 -11.42 -12.68
CA ALA A 132 25.99 -11.26 -13.90
C ALA A 132 25.54 -10.01 -14.69
N PRO A 133 26.47 -9.20 -15.23
CA PRO A 133 26.12 -8.07 -16.09
C PRO A 133 25.41 -8.52 -17.38
N SER A 134 24.39 -7.78 -17.80
CA SER A 134 23.67 -8.01 -19.06
C SER A 134 23.61 -6.74 -19.92
N PRO A 135 23.75 -6.83 -21.25
CA PRO A 135 23.65 -5.66 -22.13
C PRO A 135 22.31 -4.94 -22.01
N VAL A 136 22.35 -3.61 -22.07
CA VAL A 136 21.17 -2.75 -21.95
C VAL A 136 21.12 -1.69 -23.04
N ARG A 137 19.91 -1.21 -23.31
CA ARG A 137 19.63 -0.07 -24.19
C ARG A 137 19.09 1.09 -23.37
N VAL A 138 19.49 2.30 -23.72
CA VAL A 138 19.02 3.53 -23.08
C VAL A 138 18.19 4.33 -24.06
N HIS A 139 17.02 4.76 -23.62
CA HIS A 139 16.09 5.64 -24.33
C HIS A 139 15.95 6.95 -23.55
N ALA A 140 15.40 7.99 -24.19
CA ALA A 140 15.23 9.30 -23.55
C ALA A 140 13.85 9.88 -23.81
N ILE A 141 13.15 10.25 -22.74
CA ILE A 141 11.83 10.89 -22.77
C ILE A 141 11.99 12.33 -22.30
N SER A 142 11.38 13.30 -22.99
CA SER A 142 11.42 14.69 -22.52
C SER A 142 10.56 14.86 -21.28
N THR A 143 11.06 15.59 -20.29
CA THR A 143 10.28 15.97 -19.10
C THR A 143 9.02 16.75 -19.48
N SER A 144 9.09 17.58 -20.52
CA SER A 144 7.95 18.35 -21.04
C SER A 144 6.83 17.45 -21.59
N GLU A 145 7.18 16.42 -22.36
CA GLU A 145 6.21 15.44 -22.88
C GLU A 145 5.47 14.74 -21.73
N ILE A 146 6.18 14.40 -20.66
CA ILE A 146 5.61 13.74 -19.49
C ILE A 146 4.67 14.72 -18.77
N VAL A 147 5.04 16.01 -18.62
CA VAL A 147 4.15 17.05 -18.06
C VAL A 147 2.88 17.22 -18.88
N ASP A 148 3.01 17.36 -20.19
CA ASP A 148 1.88 17.56 -21.10
C ASP A 148 0.90 16.38 -21.05
N ARG A 149 1.43 15.15 -20.99
CA ARG A 149 0.63 13.92 -20.89
C ARG A 149 -0.24 13.90 -19.62
N PHE A 150 0.35 14.10 -18.45
CA PHE A 150 -0.40 14.16 -17.19
C PHE A 150 -1.38 15.35 -17.14
N THR A 151 -1.02 16.49 -17.74
CA THR A 151 -1.90 17.66 -17.81
C THR A 151 -3.15 17.37 -18.63
N ASP A 152 -3.03 16.72 -19.80
CA ASP A 152 -4.20 16.31 -20.58
C ASP A 152 -5.07 15.31 -19.81
N TRP A 153 -4.44 14.34 -19.15
CA TRP A 153 -5.15 13.36 -18.33
C TRP A 153 -5.97 14.05 -17.23
N ARG A 154 -5.34 14.89 -16.42
CA ARG A 154 -6.00 15.61 -15.31
C ARG A 154 -7.16 16.47 -15.79
N ARG A 155 -7.03 17.11 -16.97
CA ARG A 155 -8.14 17.85 -17.59
C ARG A 155 -9.33 16.94 -17.88
N ARG A 156 -9.10 15.79 -18.52
CA ARG A 156 -10.18 14.80 -18.79
C ARG A 156 -10.76 14.22 -17.50
N GLY A 157 -9.90 13.96 -16.51
CA GLY A 157 -10.31 13.49 -15.18
C GLY A 157 -11.21 14.50 -14.48
N ALA A 158 -10.87 15.79 -14.52
CA ALA A 158 -11.65 16.87 -13.92
C ALA A 158 -13.07 16.96 -14.50
N ASP A 159 -13.22 16.79 -15.82
CA ASP A 159 -14.54 16.78 -16.48
C ASP A 159 -15.44 15.66 -15.92
N VAL A 160 -14.91 14.44 -15.82
CA VAL A 160 -15.62 13.27 -15.29
C VAL A 160 -15.92 13.42 -13.80
N ALA A 161 -14.91 13.80 -13.00
CA ALA A 161 -15.06 13.97 -11.55
C ALA A 161 -16.10 15.05 -11.21
N THR A 162 -16.13 16.14 -11.97
CA THR A 162 -17.12 17.22 -11.79
C THR A 162 -18.55 16.72 -11.99
N ALA A 163 -18.78 15.92 -13.03
CA ALA A 163 -20.09 15.32 -13.29
C ALA A 163 -20.50 14.32 -12.18
N LEU A 164 -19.57 13.54 -11.65
CA LEU A 164 -19.84 12.58 -10.58
C LEU A 164 -20.28 13.22 -9.26
N ILE A 165 -19.82 14.45 -8.97
CA ILE A 165 -20.05 15.11 -7.67
C ILE A 165 -21.01 16.30 -7.75
N SER A 166 -21.56 16.62 -8.92
CA SER A 166 -22.39 17.83 -9.12
C SER A 166 -23.60 17.88 -8.20
N ASP A 167 -24.19 16.71 -7.90
CA ASP A 167 -25.38 16.56 -7.06
C ASP A 167 -25.06 15.96 -5.68
N VAL A 168 -23.81 16.09 -5.21
CA VAL A 168 -23.36 15.57 -3.90
C VAL A 168 -23.12 16.73 -2.93
N PRO A 169 -24.10 17.09 -2.08
CA PRO A 169 -24.04 18.31 -1.25
C PRO A 169 -22.77 18.47 -0.41
N HIS A 170 -22.30 17.39 0.23
CA HIS A 170 -21.13 17.47 1.09
C HIS A 170 -19.81 17.66 0.33
N LEU A 171 -19.80 17.49 -1.00
CA LEU A 171 -18.66 17.73 -1.89
C LEU A 171 -18.73 19.05 -2.66
N GLN A 172 -19.78 19.85 -2.43
CA GLN A 172 -19.88 21.17 -3.05
C GLN A 172 -18.66 22.04 -2.72
N GLY A 173 -18.06 22.62 -3.77
CA GLY A 173 -16.85 23.44 -3.69
C GLY A 173 -15.56 22.68 -4.04
N LEU A 174 -15.56 21.34 -4.03
CA LEU A 174 -14.34 20.54 -4.27
C LEU A 174 -13.73 20.79 -5.66
N THR A 175 -14.55 21.12 -6.66
CA THR A 175 -14.08 21.40 -8.02
C THR A 175 -13.16 22.62 -8.11
N GLU A 176 -13.18 23.52 -7.12
CA GLU A 176 -12.26 24.66 -7.04
C GLU A 176 -10.81 24.25 -6.77
N ASP A 177 -10.61 23.05 -6.22
CA ASP A 177 -9.30 22.46 -5.95
C ASP A 177 -8.78 21.61 -7.14
N PHE A 178 -9.56 21.46 -8.22
CA PHE A 178 -9.09 20.81 -9.44
C PHE A 178 -8.09 21.70 -10.20
N GLY A 179 -7.04 21.09 -10.75
CA GLY A 179 -6.05 21.79 -11.57
C GLY A 179 -4.84 22.33 -10.82
N ALA A 180 -4.39 21.61 -9.77
CA ALA A 180 -3.10 21.88 -9.17
C ALA A 180 -1.97 21.75 -10.21
N ALA A 181 -0.91 22.54 -10.01
CA ALA A 181 0.22 22.59 -10.94
C ALA A 181 1.07 21.32 -10.84
N ASP A 182 1.63 20.86 -11.95
CA ASP A 182 2.56 19.75 -11.94
C ASP A 182 3.89 20.17 -11.29
N THR A 183 4.26 19.50 -10.20
CA THR A 183 5.48 19.81 -9.44
C THR A 183 6.51 18.67 -9.46
N ARG A 184 6.33 17.63 -10.29
CA ARG A 184 7.07 16.37 -10.18
C ARG A 184 8.58 16.57 -10.15
N PHE A 185 9.12 17.22 -11.19
CA PHE A 185 10.56 17.35 -11.35
C PHE A 185 11.15 18.37 -10.38
N ARG A 186 10.38 19.37 -9.95
CA ARG A 186 10.78 20.28 -8.88
C ARG A 186 10.94 19.54 -7.55
N GLY A 187 10.02 18.62 -7.24
CA GLY A 187 10.13 17.77 -6.06
C GLY A 187 11.35 16.85 -6.10
N LEU A 188 11.66 16.28 -7.27
CA LEU A 188 12.88 15.48 -7.45
C LEU A 188 14.17 16.32 -7.33
N GLU A 189 14.16 17.58 -7.78
CA GLU A 189 15.26 18.52 -7.54
C GLU A 189 15.50 18.75 -6.05
N SER A 190 14.43 18.91 -5.26
CA SER A 190 14.53 19.03 -3.79
C SER A 190 15.12 17.77 -3.16
N ILE A 191 14.62 16.57 -3.51
CA ILE A 191 15.17 15.30 -2.99
C ILE A 191 16.66 15.20 -3.32
N ALA A 192 17.03 15.49 -4.57
CA ALA A 192 18.41 15.40 -5.00
C ALA A 192 19.34 16.36 -4.24
N ALA A 193 18.88 17.58 -4.00
CA ALA A 193 19.61 18.57 -3.22
C ALA A 193 19.75 18.14 -1.73
N GLU A 194 18.66 17.73 -1.10
CA GLU A 194 18.62 17.34 0.32
C GLU A 194 19.46 16.10 0.63
N ARG A 195 19.42 15.09 -0.25
CA ARG A 195 20.24 13.87 -0.14
C ARG A 195 21.65 14.01 -0.71
N SER A 196 21.92 15.16 -1.35
CA SER A 196 23.17 15.43 -2.05
C SER A 196 23.52 14.30 -3.03
N VAL A 197 22.56 13.94 -3.89
CA VAL A 197 22.73 12.93 -4.95
C VAL A 197 22.76 13.59 -6.32
N ASP A 198 23.52 13.02 -7.24
CA ASP A 198 23.74 13.52 -8.60
C ASP A 198 22.70 12.97 -9.59
N GLY A 199 21.90 12.00 -9.16
CA GLY A 199 20.82 11.40 -9.92
C GLY A 199 20.01 10.41 -9.09
N LEU A 200 18.83 10.10 -9.58
CA LEU A 200 17.90 9.12 -9.00
C LEU A 200 17.77 7.95 -9.97
N VAL A 201 17.85 6.74 -9.43
CA VAL A 201 17.62 5.48 -10.15
C VAL A 201 16.34 4.85 -9.60
N VAL A 202 15.33 4.77 -10.45
CA VAL A 202 13.95 4.47 -10.10
C VAL A 202 13.48 3.21 -10.84
N LEU A 203 12.96 2.25 -10.10
CA LEU A 203 12.54 0.91 -10.50
C LEU A 203 11.10 0.63 -10.05
N ALA A 204 10.69 1.18 -8.91
CA ALA A 204 9.40 0.90 -8.31
C ALA A 204 8.27 1.39 -9.24
N PRO A 205 7.25 0.56 -9.55
CA PRO A 205 6.24 0.87 -10.55
C PRO A 205 5.56 2.25 -10.41
N PRO A 206 5.12 2.70 -9.21
CA PRO A 206 4.48 4.01 -9.10
C PRO A 206 5.46 5.16 -9.40
N ASN A 207 6.69 5.11 -8.90
CA ASN A 207 7.70 6.14 -9.16
C ASN A 207 8.19 6.13 -10.61
N PHE A 208 8.40 4.95 -11.19
CA PHE A 208 8.76 4.80 -12.59
C PHE A 208 7.68 5.45 -13.48
N SER A 209 6.41 5.15 -13.19
CA SER A 209 5.29 5.66 -14.00
C SER A 209 5.11 7.17 -13.83
N GLU A 210 5.35 7.72 -12.63
CA GLU A 210 5.38 9.16 -12.38
C GLU A 210 6.40 9.89 -13.25
N ILE A 211 7.63 9.39 -13.29
CA ILE A 211 8.73 10.11 -13.95
C ILE A 211 8.84 9.79 -15.43
N THR A 212 8.11 8.82 -15.96
CA THR A 212 8.13 8.47 -17.39
C THR A 212 6.80 8.68 -18.10
N GLY A 213 5.68 8.74 -17.36
CA GLY A 213 4.33 8.72 -17.94
C GLY A 213 4.03 7.42 -18.71
N ARG A 214 4.69 6.32 -18.37
CA ARG A 214 4.58 4.99 -18.98
C ARG A 214 4.45 3.91 -17.91
N SER A 215 3.81 2.79 -18.24
CA SER A 215 3.73 1.65 -17.33
C SER A 215 5.09 0.99 -17.11
N ALA A 216 5.36 0.57 -15.88
CA ALA A 216 6.59 -0.13 -15.53
C ALA A 216 6.55 -1.60 -15.99
N ARG A 217 7.60 -2.07 -16.68
CA ARG A 217 7.74 -3.47 -17.16
C ARG A 217 9.05 -4.14 -16.73
N GLY A 218 9.58 -3.72 -15.58
CA GLY A 218 10.91 -4.14 -15.10
C GLY A 218 12.05 -3.28 -15.64
N ASP A 219 11.71 -2.20 -16.35
CA ASP A 219 12.66 -1.19 -16.81
C ASP A 219 13.09 -0.25 -15.68
N ILE A 220 14.20 0.45 -15.89
CA ILE A 220 14.80 1.33 -14.88
C ILE A 220 14.88 2.74 -15.44
N ALA A 221 14.32 3.70 -14.72
CA ALA A 221 14.40 5.11 -15.07
C ALA A 221 15.53 5.80 -14.30
N VAL A 222 16.27 6.67 -14.99
CA VAL A 222 17.35 7.48 -14.44
C VAL A 222 17.07 8.94 -14.75
N TRP A 223 17.08 9.77 -13.72
CA TRP A 223 16.94 11.22 -13.85
C TRP A 223 18.02 11.94 -13.05
N SER A 224 18.53 13.04 -13.60
CA SER A 224 19.54 13.90 -12.96
C SER A 224 19.03 15.33 -12.80
N PRO A 225 19.42 16.03 -11.72
CA PRO A 225 19.03 17.42 -11.50
C PRO A 225 19.36 18.33 -12.69
N GLY A 226 18.40 19.18 -13.08
CA GLY A 226 18.52 20.08 -14.23
C GLY A 226 18.42 19.41 -15.61
N SER A 227 18.21 18.10 -15.68
CA SER A 227 17.96 17.40 -16.94
C SER A 227 16.57 17.73 -17.50
N ASP A 228 16.49 17.99 -18.80
CA ASP A 228 15.24 18.09 -19.57
C ASP A 228 14.71 16.72 -20.04
N ARG A 229 15.38 15.64 -19.61
CA ARG A 229 15.09 14.26 -19.99
C ARG A 229 15.11 13.30 -18.81
N VAL A 230 14.29 12.27 -18.93
CA VAL A 230 14.37 11.04 -18.14
C VAL A 230 14.88 9.94 -19.06
N PHE A 231 15.90 9.21 -18.61
CA PHE A 231 16.48 8.12 -19.36
C PHE A 231 15.86 6.80 -18.90
N VAL A 232 15.46 5.95 -19.84
CA VAL A 232 14.90 4.62 -19.53
C VAL A 232 15.85 3.55 -20.02
N ILE A 233 16.28 2.67 -19.10
CA ILE A 233 17.20 1.56 -19.32
C ILE A 233 16.37 0.29 -19.44
N THR A 234 16.54 -0.42 -20.56
CA THR A 234 15.78 -1.62 -20.92
C THR A 234 16.72 -2.77 -21.25
N THR A 235 16.35 -3.99 -20.87
CA THR A 235 17.05 -5.24 -21.26
C THR A 235 16.42 -5.90 -22.49
N ALA A 236 15.20 -5.52 -22.84
CA ALA A 236 14.41 -6.04 -23.96
C ALA A 236 14.17 -4.96 -25.04
N ASP A 237 13.14 -5.16 -25.87
CA ASP A 237 12.67 -4.09 -26.76
C ASP A 237 12.07 -2.95 -25.90
N GLY A 238 12.37 -1.71 -26.27
CA GLY A 238 11.95 -0.50 -25.57
C GLY A 238 11.42 0.56 -26.53
N SER A 239 10.96 0.14 -27.71
CA SER A 239 10.51 0.99 -28.82
C SER A 239 9.42 2.01 -28.45
N GLU A 240 8.65 1.75 -27.39
CA GLU A 240 7.66 2.69 -26.85
C GLU A 240 8.25 3.96 -26.21
N TYR A 241 9.54 3.90 -25.86
CA TYR A 241 10.31 5.02 -25.30
C TYR A 241 11.04 5.79 -26.40
N GLY A 242 10.83 5.43 -27.68
CA GLY A 242 11.51 5.99 -28.83
C GLY A 242 12.75 5.20 -29.25
N ASP A 243 13.60 5.86 -30.05
CA ASP A 243 14.87 5.27 -30.51
C ASP A 243 15.91 5.25 -29.37
N ALA A 244 16.68 4.17 -29.32
CA ALA A 244 17.76 4.04 -28.35
C ALA A 244 18.84 5.13 -28.58
N VAL A 245 19.12 5.91 -27.54
CA VAL A 245 20.16 6.94 -27.51
C VAL A 245 21.51 6.41 -27.02
N GLY A 246 21.54 5.19 -26.47
CA GLY A 246 22.77 4.56 -25.96
C GLY A 246 22.66 3.04 -25.85
N HIS A 247 23.80 2.37 -25.91
CA HIS A 247 23.96 0.93 -25.72
C HIS A 247 25.14 0.68 -24.79
N TYR A 248 24.96 -0.14 -23.77
CA TYR A 248 25.96 -0.40 -22.74
C TYR A 248 26.04 -1.90 -22.45
N ALA A 249 27.17 -2.38 -21.96
CA ALA A 249 27.36 -3.79 -21.63
C ALA A 249 26.67 -4.19 -20.33
N SER A 250 26.27 -3.22 -19.50
CA SER A 250 25.58 -3.46 -18.23
C SER A 250 24.72 -2.28 -17.79
N LEU A 251 23.75 -2.55 -16.90
CA LEU A 251 23.00 -1.53 -16.19
C LEU A 251 23.94 -0.56 -15.45
N ALA A 252 24.92 -1.09 -14.72
CA ALA A 252 25.83 -0.26 -13.93
C ALA A 252 26.70 0.67 -14.79
N GLU A 253 27.13 0.21 -15.97
CA GLU A 253 27.83 1.05 -16.95
C GLU A 253 26.93 2.16 -17.50
N ALA A 254 25.68 1.85 -17.83
CA ALA A 254 24.71 2.85 -18.28
C ALA A 254 24.46 3.92 -17.21
N VAL A 255 24.19 3.52 -15.95
CA VAL A 255 23.98 4.46 -14.85
C VAL A 255 25.22 5.32 -14.60
N ALA A 256 26.43 4.73 -14.63
CA ALA A 256 27.68 5.49 -14.46
C ALA A 256 27.93 6.51 -15.58
N ALA A 257 27.49 6.22 -16.81
CA ALA A 257 27.57 7.15 -17.92
C ALA A 257 26.54 8.29 -17.81
N LEU A 258 25.35 7.98 -17.31
CA LEU A 258 24.24 8.94 -17.17
C LEU A 258 24.39 9.85 -15.94
N VAL A 259 25.04 9.37 -14.88
CA VAL A 259 25.22 10.12 -13.62
C VAL A 259 26.72 10.25 -13.26
N PRO A 260 27.46 11.21 -13.86
CA PRO A 260 28.91 11.30 -13.70
C PRO A 260 29.41 11.57 -12.27
N GLY A 261 28.58 12.18 -11.41
CA GLY A 261 28.93 12.44 -10.00
C GLY A 261 28.93 11.18 -9.11
N LYS A 262 28.38 10.07 -9.63
CA LYS A 262 28.37 8.71 -9.06
C LYS A 262 27.55 8.51 -7.78
N ARG A 263 27.15 9.57 -7.08
CA ARG A 263 26.30 9.44 -5.89
C ARG A 263 24.84 9.42 -6.34
N ILE A 264 24.16 8.30 -6.14
CA ILE A 264 22.83 8.06 -6.70
C ILE A 264 21.82 7.76 -5.60
N GLY A 265 20.64 8.37 -5.67
CA GLY A 265 19.50 7.93 -4.87
C GLY A 265 18.89 6.68 -5.49
N ILE A 266 18.58 5.68 -4.67
CA ILE A 266 17.99 4.41 -5.10
C ILE A 266 16.79 4.04 -4.23
N GLU A 267 15.91 3.20 -4.76
CA GLU A 267 14.81 2.61 -4.01
C GLU A 267 15.26 1.30 -3.37
N GLU A 268 15.98 1.38 -2.26
CA GLU A 268 16.52 0.24 -1.53
C GLU A 268 15.47 -0.76 -1.03
N GLU A 269 14.21 -0.34 -0.87
CA GLU A 269 13.08 -1.21 -0.49
C GLU A 269 12.47 -1.97 -1.68
N PHE A 270 12.96 -1.71 -2.90
CA PHE A 270 12.51 -2.37 -4.13
C PHE A 270 13.67 -3.03 -4.91
N MET A 271 14.82 -2.37 -4.95
CA MET A 271 16.02 -2.82 -5.64
C MET A 271 16.58 -4.08 -4.99
N SER A 272 16.97 -5.08 -5.79
CA SER A 272 17.62 -6.28 -5.27
C SER A 272 19.09 -6.07 -4.90
N VAL A 273 19.62 -6.90 -4.00
CA VAL A 273 21.03 -6.90 -3.60
C VAL A 273 21.96 -7.16 -4.78
N GLY A 274 21.52 -7.96 -5.76
CA GLY A 274 22.28 -8.24 -6.97
C GLY A 274 22.48 -6.99 -7.84
N ILE A 275 21.40 -6.21 -8.05
CA ILE A 275 21.48 -4.93 -8.78
C ILE A 275 22.33 -3.93 -8.02
N ALA A 276 22.07 -3.74 -6.72
CA ALA A 276 22.85 -2.83 -5.88
C ALA A 276 24.35 -3.19 -5.88
N GLY A 277 24.67 -4.48 -5.81
CA GLY A 277 26.04 -4.99 -5.90
C GLY A 277 26.74 -4.64 -7.22
N GLN A 278 26.04 -4.72 -8.36
CA GLN A 278 26.58 -4.27 -9.64
C GLN A 278 26.89 -2.76 -9.66
N LEU A 279 25.99 -1.93 -9.11
CA LEU A 279 26.19 -0.48 -9.04
C LEU A 279 27.43 -0.15 -8.20
N VAL A 280 27.56 -0.76 -7.01
CA VAL A 280 28.72 -0.58 -6.13
C VAL A 280 30.01 -1.06 -6.80
N ALA A 281 29.99 -2.21 -7.48
CA ALA A 281 31.15 -2.74 -8.19
C ALA A 281 31.63 -1.83 -9.34
N ALA A 282 30.72 -1.08 -9.96
CA ALA A 282 31.04 -0.04 -10.95
C ALA A 282 31.55 1.28 -10.34
N GLY A 283 31.67 1.36 -9.01
CA GLY A 283 32.15 2.52 -8.28
C GLY A 283 31.10 3.61 -8.08
N LEU A 284 29.80 3.29 -8.22
CA LEU A 284 28.71 4.16 -7.81
C LEU A 284 28.54 4.13 -6.29
N ASN A 285 27.93 5.18 -5.75
CA ASN A 285 27.64 5.33 -4.31
C ASN A 285 26.12 5.43 -4.10
N PRO A 286 25.42 4.29 -3.93
CA PRO A 286 23.98 4.28 -3.69
C PRO A 286 23.61 4.88 -2.33
N VAL A 287 22.53 5.63 -2.31
CA VAL A 287 21.94 6.28 -1.14
C VAL A 287 20.46 5.91 -1.10
N SER A 288 20.00 5.41 0.04
CA SER A 288 18.57 5.14 0.28
C SER A 288 17.72 6.38 0.02
N ALA A 289 16.68 6.22 -0.80
CA ALA A 289 15.74 7.29 -1.16
C ALA A 289 14.28 6.81 -1.23
N SER A 290 13.98 5.57 -0.83
CA SER A 290 12.62 5.01 -0.91
C SER A 290 11.60 5.86 -0.15
N ILE A 291 11.91 6.23 1.10
CA ILE A 291 11.03 7.07 1.93
C ILE A 291 10.86 8.47 1.36
N ASP A 292 11.92 9.07 0.80
CA ASP A 292 11.84 10.41 0.21
C ASP A 292 10.95 10.42 -1.04
N LEU A 293 11.11 9.41 -1.89
CA LEU A 293 10.29 9.26 -3.08
C LEU A 293 8.84 8.93 -2.73
N ALA A 294 8.60 8.12 -1.70
CA ALA A 294 7.24 7.89 -1.20
C ALA A 294 6.60 9.19 -0.70
N HIS A 295 7.32 9.94 0.15
CA HIS A 295 6.87 11.24 0.64
C HIS A 295 6.62 12.25 -0.49
N TRP A 296 7.49 12.28 -1.51
CA TRP A 296 7.34 13.13 -2.68
C TRP A 296 6.08 12.85 -3.49
N ARG A 297 5.66 11.59 -3.60
CA ARG A 297 4.37 11.24 -4.21
C ARG A 297 3.21 11.75 -3.34
N ASP A 298 3.25 11.42 -2.05
CA ASP A 298 2.17 11.73 -1.10
C ASP A 298 1.78 13.22 -1.09
N ILE A 299 2.77 14.12 -1.10
CA ILE A 299 2.52 15.57 -1.08
C ILE A 299 2.03 16.12 -2.43
N ARG A 300 2.17 15.34 -3.51
CA ARG A 300 1.80 15.69 -4.87
C ARG A 300 0.49 15.06 -5.33
N ASP A 301 -0.05 14.11 -4.59
CA ASP A 301 -1.21 13.35 -5.02
C ASP A 301 -2.44 14.22 -5.31
N HIS A 302 -2.56 15.41 -4.71
CA HIS A 302 -3.60 16.38 -5.07
C HIS A 302 -3.56 16.87 -6.53
N GLU A 303 -2.43 16.75 -7.21
CA GLU A 303 -2.34 17.00 -8.65
C GLU A 303 -3.27 16.06 -9.44
N ASP A 304 -3.51 14.86 -8.93
CA ASP A 304 -4.36 13.82 -9.51
C ASP A 304 -5.73 13.70 -8.81
N LEU A 305 -6.12 14.69 -8.00
CA LEU A 305 -7.38 14.74 -7.23
C LEU A 305 -8.64 14.32 -8.01
N PRO A 306 -8.86 14.73 -9.29
CA PRO A 306 -10.03 14.27 -10.02
C PRO A 306 -10.12 12.74 -10.12
N PHE A 307 -8.99 12.05 -10.28
CA PHE A 307 -8.96 10.60 -10.34
C PHE A 307 -9.21 9.95 -8.97
N GLN A 308 -8.76 10.59 -7.89
CA GLN A 308 -9.08 10.15 -6.52
C GLN A 308 -10.57 10.27 -6.22
N VAL A 309 -11.23 11.32 -6.71
CA VAL A 309 -12.69 11.45 -6.61
C VAL A 309 -13.37 10.30 -7.37
N ILE A 310 -12.93 9.98 -8.59
CA ILE A 310 -13.46 8.85 -9.37
C ILE A 310 -13.29 7.54 -8.60
N ALA A 311 -12.09 7.27 -8.06
CA ALA A 311 -11.80 6.08 -7.28
C ALA A 311 -12.68 6.00 -6.02
N ALA A 312 -12.74 7.08 -5.23
CA ALA A 312 -13.52 7.16 -4.00
C ALA A 312 -15.01 6.91 -4.24
N ARG A 313 -15.61 7.57 -5.26
CA ARG A 313 -17.04 7.41 -5.56
C ARG A 313 -17.37 6.00 -6.07
N THR A 314 -16.47 5.40 -6.84
CA THR A 314 -16.60 4.01 -7.28
C THR A 314 -16.53 3.05 -6.10
N SER A 315 -15.55 3.20 -5.20
CA SER A 315 -15.42 2.36 -4.01
C SER A 315 -16.64 2.43 -3.10
N VAL A 316 -17.16 3.63 -2.80
CA VAL A 316 -18.38 3.78 -1.97
C VAL A 316 -19.53 2.96 -2.54
N TYR A 317 -19.78 3.14 -3.84
CA TYR A 317 -20.86 2.42 -4.50
C TYR A 317 -20.64 0.92 -4.44
N ALA A 318 -19.49 0.44 -4.94
CA ALA A 318 -19.27 -0.99 -5.10
C ALA A 318 -19.24 -1.76 -3.77
N ILE A 319 -18.59 -1.20 -2.74
CA ILE A 319 -18.48 -1.84 -1.43
C ILE A 319 -19.84 -1.88 -0.72
N GLU A 320 -20.57 -0.76 -0.70
CA GLU A 320 -21.85 -0.72 0.01
C GLU A 320 -22.93 -1.56 -0.69
N GLU A 321 -22.97 -1.58 -2.03
CA GLU A 321 -23.91 -2.43 -2.77
C GLU A 321 -23.58 -3.93 -2.61
N ALA A 322 -22.28 -4.30 -2.59
CA ALA A 322 -21.87 -5.68 -2.34
C ALA A 322 -22.25 -6.17 -0.95
N LEU A 323 -22.06 -5.35 0.09
CA LEU A 323 -22.47 -5.69 1.45
C LEU A 323 -23.99 -5.70 1.62
N ALA A 324 -24.72 -4.79 0.95
CA ALA A 324 -26.18 -4.80 0.96
C ALA A 324 -26.74 -6.06 0.29
N TRP A 325 -26.13 -6.51 -0.81
CA TRP A 325 -26.46 -7.80 -1.42
C TRP A 325 -26.20 -8.96 -0.45
N ALA A 326 -25.03 -9.00 0.19
CA ALA A 326 -24.69 -10.06 1.14
C ALA A 326 -25.68 -10.10 2.32
N GLU A 327 -26.10 -8.95 2.84
CA GLU A 327 -27.12 -8.86 3.89
C GLU A 327 -28.46 -9.48 3.44
N GLN A 328 -28.91 -9.15 2.22
CA GLN A 328 -30.16 -9.68 1.66
C GLN A 328 -30.12 -11.21 1.46
N GLU A 329 -29.00 -11.76 0.97
CA GLU A 329 -28.85 -13.20 0.77
C GLU A 329 -28.85 -13.98 2.09
N ILE A 330 -28.14 -13.46 3.11
CA ILE A 330 -28.15 -14.06 4.45
C ILE A 330 -29.57 -14.04 5.04
N ASP A 331 -30.28 -12.91 4.91
CA ASP A 331 -31.64 -12.76 5.43
C ASP A 331 -32.67 -13.62 4.68
N ALA A 332 -32.40 -13.92 3.41
CA ALA A 332 -33.17 -14.88 2.61
C ALA A 332 -32.86 -16.35 2.96
N GLY A 333 -31.82 -16.61 3.77
CA GLY A 333 -31.37 -17.95 4.15
C GLY A 333 -30.60 -18.67 3.06
N ASN A 334 -30.01 -17.93 2.11
CA ASN A 334 -29.15 -18.50 1.07
C ASN A 334 -27.73 -18.69 1.59
N GLU A 335 -27.06 -19.74 1.11
CA GLU A 335 -25.63 -19.98 1.37
C GLU A 335 -24.82 -19.55 0.15
N PHE A 336 -23.71 -18.86 0.40
CA PHE A 336 -22.76 -18.37 -0.59
C PHE A 336 -21.37 -18.25 0.07
N THR A 337 -20.40 -17.68 -0.63
CA THR A 337 -19.00 -17.63 -0.17
C THR A 337 -18.43 -16.21 -0.18
N GLU A 338 -17.26 -16.00 0.45
CA GLU A 338 -16.54 -14.72 0.33
C GLU A 338 -16.20 -14.38 -1.15
N LEU A 339 -15.95 -15.40 -1.98
CA LEU A 339 -15.72 -15.21 -3.42
C LEU A 339 -16.96 -14.71 -4.16
N ASP A 340 -18.16 -15.09 -3.74
CA ASP A 340 -19.40 -14.60 -4.35
C ASP A 340 -19.61 -13.11 -4.04
N ILE A 341 -19.33 -12.68 -2.80
CA ILE A 341 -19.34 -11.25 -2.43
C ILE A 341 -18.31 -10.49 -3.26
N TYR A 342 -17.10 -11.04 -3.43
CA TYR A 342 -16.06 -10.43 -4.26
C TYR A 342 -16.52 -10.28 -5.72
N GLY A 343 -17.15 -11.30 -6.29
CA GLY A 343 -17.73 -11.24 -7.64
C GLY A 343 -18.73 -10.09 -7.78
N ARG A 344 -19.60 -9.90 -6.78
CA ARG A 344 -20.54 -8.77 -6.75
C ARG A 344 -19.86 -7.41 -6.63
N TYR A 345 -18.82 -7.31 -5.80
CA TYR A 345 -18.02 -6.10 -5.69
C TYR A 345 -17.45 -5.67 -7.06
N VAL A 346 -16.90 -6.63 -7.82
CA VAL A 346 -16.39 -6.39 -9.19
C VAL A 346 -17.54 -5.99 -10.14
N ASP A 347 -18.66 -6.71 -10.13
CA ASP A 347 -19.84 -6.37 -10.94
C ASP A 347 -20.32 -4.93 -10.68
N PHE A 348 -20.29 -4.47 -9.43
CA PHE A 348 -20.71 -3.12 -9.07
C PHE A 348 -19.70 -2.03 -9.47
N ILE A 349 -18.40 -2.34 -9.55
CA ILE A 349 -17.41 -1.44 -10.17
C ILE A 349 -17.76 -1.26 -11.65
N ASP A 350 -17.96 -2.35 -12.38
CA ASP A 350 -18.30 -2.33 -13.81
C ASP A 350 -19.62 -1.59 -14.07
N LYS A 351 -20.62 -1.81 -13.22
CA LYS A 351 -21.89 -1.10 -13.27
C LYS A 351 -21.72 0.40 -13.07
N PHE A 352 -21.03 0.82 -12.01
CA PHE A 352 -20.84 2.24 -11.69
C PHE A 352 -20.08 2.97 -12.80
N THR A 353 -18.99 2.37 -13.30
CA THR A 353 -18.17 2.95 -14.36
C THR A 353 -18.95 3.09 -15.67
N THR A 354 -19.76 2.09 -16.02
CA THR A 354 -20.62 2.11 -17.21
C THR A 354 -21.74 3.15 -17.11
N GLU A 355 -22.48 3.18 -15.99
CA GLU A 355 -23.62 4.10 -15.80
C GLU A 355 -23.19 5.57 -15.78
N ASN A 356 -21.96 5.86 -15.33
CA ASN A 356 -21.40 7.20 -15.28
C ASN A 356 -20.46 7.54 -16.46
N ALA A 357 -20.39 6.66 -17.47
CA ALA A 357 -19.56 6.85 -18.66
C ALA A 357 -18.09 7.21 -18.36
N ILE A 358 -17.49 6.55 -17.36
CA ILE A 358 -16.11 6.80 -16.94
C ILE A 358 -15.16 6.27 -18.02
N GLY A 359 -14.48 7.18 -18.73
CA GLY A 359 -13.59 6.85 -19.87
C GLY A 359 -12.19 6.37 -19.49
N PHE A 360 -12.01 5.86 -18.27
CA PHE A 360 -10.74 5.36 -17.73
C PHE A 360 -10.93 3.93 -17.24
N VAL A 361 -9.84 3.16 -17.15
CA VAL A 361 -9.91 1.83 -16.54
C VAL A 361 -9.99 2.02 -15.03
N VAL A 362 -10.99 1.42 -14.41
CA VAL A 362 -11.15 1.36 -12.96
C VAL A 362 -11.31 -0.10 -12.56
N GLU A 363 -10.40 -0.60 -11.75
CA GLU A 363 -10.34 -2.02 -11.39
C GLU A 363 -9.94 -2.19 -9.92
N PRO A 364 -10.21 -3.35 -9.29
CA PRO A 364 -9.75 -3.61 -7.93
C PRO A 364 -8.24 -3.39 -7.78
N TYR A 365 -7.85 -2.64 -6.75
CA TYR A 365 -6.45 -2.39 -6.40
C TYR A 365 -5.97 -3.42 -5.36
N PHE A 366 -6.68 -3.51 -4.24
CA PHE A 366 -6.56 -4.58 -3.27
C PHE A 366 -7.94 -4.92 -2.72
N THR A 367 -8.08 -6.09 -2.07
CA THR A 367 -9.32 -6.47 -1.41
C THR A 367 -9.03 -7.35 -0.20
N ASN A 368 -9.30 -6.80 0.98
CA ASN A 368 -9.50 -7.53 2.22
C ASN A 368 -10.99 -7.80 2.40
N LEU A 369 -11.39 -9.02 2.12
CA LEU A 369 -12.77 -9.45 2.28
C LEU A 369 -12.78 -10.76 3.07
N HIS A 370 -13.23 -10.67 4.32
CA HIS A 370 -13.25 -11.81 5.20
C HIS A 370 -14.44 -11.75 6.15
N SER A 371 -14.97 -12.93 6.43
CA SER A 371 -15.89 -13.15 7.53
C SER A 371 -15.12 -13.38 8.83
N SER A 372 -15.66 -12.85 9.93
CA SER A 372 -15.02 -13.00 11.25
C SER A 372 -15.03 -14.44 11.76
N ASN A 373 -15.92 -15.28 11.23
CA ASN A 373 -15.98 -16.72 11.48
C ASN A 373 -14.76 -17.46 10.89
N ARG A 374 -14.17 -16.93 9.81
CA ARG A 374 -12.95 -17.51 9.22
C ARG A 374 -11.71 -17.09 9.98
N MET A 375 -11.54 -15.78 10.17
CA MET A 375 -10.38 -15.19 10.85
C MET A 375 -10.68 -13.75 11.26
N LEU A 376 -9.91 -13.23 12.22
CA LEU A 376 -9.90 -11.80 12.56
C LEU A 376 -8.81 -11.02 11.82
N PHE A 377 -7.90 -11.70 11.14
CA PHE A 377 -6.83 -11.06 10.38
C PHE A 377 -7.36 -10.56 9.03
N PRO A 378 -6.84 -9.45 8.49
CA PRO A 378 -7.22 -9.03 7.16
C PRO A 378 -6.65 -10.02 6.15
N GLY A 379 -7.50 -10.44 5.21
CA GLY A 379 -7.11 -11.38 4.19
C GLY A 379 -7.97 -11.28 2.94
N PRO A 380 -7.46 -11.77 1.80
CA PRO A 380 -8.23 -11.83 0.57
C PRO A 380 -9.40 -12.81 0.72
N PRO A 381 -10.44 -12.68 -0.13
CA PRO A 381 -11.57 -13.58 -0.13
C PRO A 381 -11.16 -14.99 -0.57
N VAL A 382 -11.75 -16.00 0.05
CA VAL A 382 -11.55 -17.42 -0.28
C VAL A 382 -12.89 -18.15 -0.38
N ASP A 383 -12.85 -19.42 -0.78
CA ASP A 383 -14.03 -20.30 -0.78
C ASP A 383 -14.43 -20.68 0.65
N PHE A 384 -14.87 -19.69 1.43
CA PHE A 384 -15.34 -19.84 2.81
C PHE A 384 -16.84 -19.54 2.88
N PRO A 385 -17.64 -20.42 3.50
CA PRO A 385 -19.09 -20.30 3.53
C PRO A 385 -19.57 -19.12 4.38
N ILE A 386 -20.56 -18.40 3.85
CA ILE A 386 -21.30 -17.32 4.48
C ILE A 386 -22.75 -17.74 4.64
N ASN A 387 -23.30 -17.55 5.84
CA ASN A 387 -24.65 -17.97 6.20
C ASN A 387 -25.19 -17.18 7.42
N GLY A 388 -26.30 -17.64 7.99
CA GLY A 388 -26.93 -17.01 9.15
C GLY A 388 -26.10 -16.99 10.44
N ASP A 389 -25.07 -17.84 10.55
CA ASP A 389 -24.15 -17.87 11.69
C ASP A 389 -22.99 -16.88 11.53
N THR A 390 -22.88 -16.22 10.38
CA THR A 390 -21.84 -15.19 10.15
C THR A 390 -22.09 -13.98 11.05
N THR A 391 -21.11 -13.65 11.89
CA THR A 391 -21.23 -12.59 12.92
C THR A 391 -20.85 -11.22 12.40
N CYS A 392 -19.90 -11.15 11.48
CA CYS A 392 -19.50 -9.94 10.77
C CYS A 392 -18.77 -10.28 9.47
N ILE A 393 -18.95 -9.44 8.46
CA ILE A 393 -18.19 -9.44 7.20
C ILE A 393 -17.51 -8.08 7.10
N GLN A 394 -16.19 -8.06 6.95
CA GLN A 394 -15.45 -6.84 6.65
C GLN A 394 -15.09 -6.84 5.16
N LEU A 395 -15.44 -5.75 4.45
CA LEU A 395 -14.97 -5.45 3.11
C LEU A 395 -14.16 -4.15 3.16
N ASP A 396 -12.85 -4.33 3.12
CA ASP A 396 -11.82 -3.31 3.15
C ASP A 396 -11.09 -3.39 1.80
N ALA A 397 -11.35 -2.43 0.92
CA ALA A 397 -10.92 -2.54 -0.47
C ALA A 397 -10.77 -1.17 -1.14
N GLY A 398 -9.86 -1.17 -2.12
CA GLY A 398 -9.61 -0.04 -3.00
C GLY A 398 -9.85 -0.38 -4.46
N VAL A 399 -10.06 0.64 -5.27
CA VAL A 399 -9.90 0.56 -6.73
C VAL A 399 -8.71 1.41 -7.16
N GLN A 400 -8.12 1.06 -8.30
CA GLN A 400 -7.14 1.89 -8.99
C GLN A 400 -7.74 2.44 -10.28
N VAL A 401 -7.43 3.69 -10.58
CA VAL A 401 -7.72 4.31 -11.88
C VAL A 401 -6.45 4.27 -12.71
N THR A 402 -6.53 3.69 -13.91
CA THR A 402 -5.38 3.58 -14.81
C THR A 402 -5.64 4.19 -16.20
N ILE A 403 -4.59 4.75 -16.79
CA ILE A 403 -4.58 5.29 -18.14
C ILE A 403 -3.33 4.77 -18.84
N ASP A 404 -3.49 4.03 -19.93
CA ASP A 404 -2.40 3.38 -20.66
C ASP A 404 -1.47 2.54 -19.74
N GLY A 405 -2.05 1.89 -18.73
CA GLY A 405 -1.34 1.09 -17.73
C GLY A 405 -0.60 1.90 -16.65
N VAL A 406 -0.74 3.23 -16.62
CA VAL A 406 -0.23 4.09 -15.55
C VAL A 406 -1.32 4.29 -14.50
N VAL A 407 -1.02 3.95 -13.24
CA VAL A 407 -1.89 4.27 -12.10
C VAL A 407 -1.85 5.78 -11.86
N VAL A 408 -3.02 6.41 -11.87
CA VAL A 408 -3.17 7.86 -11.61
C VAL A 408 -3.85 8.14 -10.27
N ALA A 409 -4.59 7.19 -9.71
CA ALA A 409 -5.12 7.28 -8.35
C ALA A 409 -5.50 5.90 -7.83
N THR A 410 -5.51 5.75 -6.51
CA THR A 410 -6.15 4.67 -5.79
C THR A 410 -7.12 5.21 -4.74
N SER A 411 -8.03 4.35 -4.31
CA SER A 411 -8.85 4.53 -3.12
C SER A 411 -8.52 3.47 -2.08
N ASP A 412 -8.93 3.75 -0.85
CA ASP A 412 -8.91 2.84 0.28
C ASP A 412 -10.16 3.10 1.12
N MET A 413 -10.95 2.06 1.38
CA MET A 413 -12.19 2.19 2.13
C MET A 413 -12.61 0.85 2.74
N ALA A 414 -12.82 0.88 4.05
CA ALA A 414 -13.46 -0.18 4.80
C ALA A 414 -14.94 0.08 5.16
N ARG A 415 -15.76 -0.94 4.92
CA ARG A 415 -17.11 -1.10 5.47
C ARG A 415 -17.23 -2.49 6.11
N SER A 416 -18.17 -2.61 7.04
CA SER A 416 -18.46 -3.89 7.70
C SER A 416 -19.96 -4.13 7.74
N LEU A 417 -20.35 -5.40 7.66
CA LEU A 417 -21.70 -5.87 7.90
C LEU A 417 -21.74 -6.60 9.26
N PRO A 418 -21.86 -5.87 10.37
CA PRO A 418 -22.03 -6.47 11.70
C PRO A 418 -23.42 -7.09 11.86
N ARG A 419 -23.49 -8.29 12.43
CA ARG A 419 -24.75 -9.05 12.59
C ARG A 419 -25.22 -9.15 14.04
N THR A 420 -24.35 -8.92 15.02
CA THR A 420 -24.73 -8.90 16.44
C THR A 420 -25.14 -7.48 16.90
N PRO A 421 -26.03 -7.33 17.90
CA PRO A 421 -26.42 -6.02 18.42
C PRO A 421 -25.25 -5.18 18.91
N ALA A 422 -24.30 -5.79 19.63
CA ALA A 422 -23.11 -5.12 20.14
C ALA A 422 -22.20 -4.63 19.01
N ALA A 423 -21.98 -5.46 17.98
CA ALA A 423 -21.16 -5.08 16.83
C ALA A 423 -21.80 -3.94 16.02
N LYS A 424 -23.14 -3.94 15.87
CA LYS A 424 -23.88 -2.85 15.21
C LYS A 424 -23.71 -1.52 15.95
N GLU A 425 -23.86 -1.54 17.28
CA GLU A 425 -23.66 -0.34 18.11
C GLU A 425 -22.21 0.17 18.02
N ALA A 426 -21.22 -0.72 18.12
CA ALA A 426 -19.82 -0.34 17.99
C ALA A 426 -19.49 0.23 16.60
N TYR A 427 -20.00 -0.40 15.53
CA TYR A 427 -19.80 0.06 14.15
C TYR A 427 -20.33 1.47 13.90
N GLU A 428 -21.53 1.77 14.38
CA GLU A 428 -22.11 3.13 14.29
C GLU A 428 -21.25 4.15 15.04
N PHE A 429 -20.75 3.79 16.23
CA PHE A 429 -19.85 4.64 17.00
C PHE A 429 -18.50 4.85 16.27
N PHE A 430 -17.89 3.81 15.71
CA PHE A 430 -16.60 3.95 15.02
C PHE A 430 -16.67 4.85 13.79
N PHE A 431 -17.82 4.93 13.09
CA PHE A 431 -18.01 5.98 12.08
C PHE A 431 -18.03 7.39 12.65
N THR A 432 -18.57 7.58 13.86
CA THR A 432 -18.50 8.86 14.57
C THR A 432 -17.04 9.19 14.88
N VAL A 433 -16.26 8.21 15.34
CA VAL A 433 -14.82 8.37 15.58
C VAL A 433 -14.09 8.76 14.29
N VAL A 434 -14.32 8.05 13.17
CA VAL A 434 -13.68 8.39 11.88
C VAL A 434 -14.05 9.80 11.43
N ARG A 435 -15.33 10.15 11.45
CA ARG A 435 -15.81 11.41 10.83
C ARG A 435 -15.61 12.64 11.70
N GLU A 436 -15.76 12.50 13.01
CA GLU A 436 -15.67 13.61 13.97
C GLU A 436 -14.34 13.56 14.72
N GLY A 437 -13.97 12.36 15.21
CA GLY A 437 -12.77 12.14 15.98
C GLY A 437 -11.48 12.18 15.15
N ILE A 438 -11.48 11.83 13.86
CA ILE A 438 -10.30 11.89 12.99
C ILE A 438 -10.46 13.01 11.97
N ILE A 439 -11.39 12.87 11.02
CA ILE A 439 -11.58 13.82 9.90
C ILE A 439 -11.90 15.23 10.41
N GLY A 440 -12.69 15.35 11.49
CA GLY A 440 -13.02 16.64 12.11
C GLY A 440 -11.81 17.43 12.62
N GLN A 441 -10.67 16.77 12.84
CA GLN A 441 -9.42 17.41 13.26
C GLN A 441 -8.57 17.88 12.07
N LEU A 442 -8.75 17.29 10.88
CA LEU A 442 -7.85 17.48 9.74
C LEU A 442 -7.99 18.88 9.15
N ARG A 443 -6.87 19.59 9.07
CA ARG A 443 -6.74 20.95 8.51
C ARG A 443 -5.26 21.27 8.26
N PRO A 444 -4.94 22.26 7.41
CA PRO A 444 -3.55 22.64 7.16
C PRO A 444 -2.82 23.01 8.46
N GLY A 445 -1.57 22.55 8.58
CA GLY A 445 -0.67 22.76 9.72
C GLY A 445 -0.82 21.75 10.86
N VAL A 446 -1.81 20.85 10.83
CA VAL A 446 -1.92 19.77 11.83
C VAL A 446 -0.88 18.69 11.56
N VAL A 447 -0.22 18.20 12.60
CA VAL A 447 0.80 17.15 12.52
C VAL A 447 0.15 15.77 12.64
N CYS A 448 0.61 14.81 11.84
CA CYS A 448 0.03 13.46 11.80
C CYS A 448 -0.05 12.78 13.18
N GLU A 449 1.01 12.86 14.00
CA GLU A 449 1.00 12.28 15.35
C GLU A 449 0.00 12.94 16.31
N ASP A 450 -0.29 14.24 16.13
CA ASP A 450 -1.27 14.97 16.94
C ASP A 450 -2.70 14.53 16.63
N VAL A 451 -3.00 14.20 15.36
CA VAL A 451 -4.32 13.64 14.97
C VAL A 451 -4.56 12.32 15.70
N HIS A 452 -3.55 11.46 15.75
CA HIS A 452 -3.64 10.19 16.46
C HIS A 452 -3.90 10.40 17.95
N GLU A 453 -3.14 11.28 18.60
CA GLU A 453 -3.35 11.60 20.02
C GLU A 453 -4.76 12.16 20.27
N GLY A 454 -5.23 13.10 19.46
CA GLY A 454 -6.59 13.63 19.54
C GLY A 454 -7.66 12.55 19.35
N THR A 455 -7.40 11.55 18.50
CA THR A 455 -8.32 10.42 18.27
C THR A 455 -8.41 9.52 19.50
N LEU A 456 -7.29 9.21 20.15
CA LEU A 456 -7.30 8.44 21.41
C LEU A 456 -8.02 9.19 22.53
N GLN A 457 -7.84 10.52 22.61
CA GLN A 457 -8.58 11.36 23.54
C GLN A 457 -10.09 11.37 23.25
N PHE A 458 -10.48 11.33 21.98
CA PHE A 458 -11.88 11.20 21.57
C PHE A 458 -12.47 9.83 21.93
N LEU A 459 -11.71 8.75 21.80
CA LEU A 459 -12.13 7.38 22.13
C LEU A 459 -12.24 7.12 23.63
N ALA A 460 -11.36 7.70 24.44
CA ALA A 460 -11.20 7.37 25.86
C ALA A 460 -12.51 7.38 26.69
N PRO A 461 -13.42 8.37 26.55
CA PRO A 461 -14.69 8.39 27.28
C PRO A 461 -15.66 7.25 26.92
N HIS A 462 -15.46 6.61 25.76
CA HIS A 462 -16.35 5.58 25.21
C HIS A 462 -15.84 4.16 25.44
N LEU A 463 -14.57 3.97 25.85
CA LEU A 463 -14.00 2.66 26.15
C LEU A 463 -14.81 1.87 27.21
N PRO A 464 -15.34 2.47 28.30
CA PRO A 464 -16.20 1.74 29.24
C PRO A 464 -17.45 1.16 28.58
N ARG A 465 -18.02 1.85 27.59
CA ARG A 465 -19.16 1.32 26.83
C ARG A 465 -18.74 0.16 25.94
N MET A 466 -17.59 0.26 25.27
CA MET A 466 -17.05 -0.85 24.47
C MET A 466 -16.81 -2.12 25.31
N ILE A 467 -16.36 -1.94 26.56
CA ILE A 467 -16.26 -3.03 27.54
C ILE A 467 -17.64 -3.58 27.89
N GLU A 468 -18.60 -2.72 28.26
CA GLU A 468 -19.95 -3.13 28.66
C GLU A 468 -20.67 -3.96 27.58
N ILE A 469 -20.50 -3.61 26.31
CA ILE A 469 -21.10 -4.34 25.18
C ILE A 469 -20.24 -5.52 24.70
N GLY A 470 -19.11 -5.81 25.35
CA GLY A 470 -18.26 -6.96 25.05
C GLY A 470 -17.36 -6.79 23.82
N MET A 471 -17.15 -5.56 23.34
CA MET A 471 -16.28 -5.21 22.21
C MET A 471 -14.86 -4.81 22.66
N LEU A 472 -14.56 -4.84 23.96
CA LEU A 472 -13.22 -4.63 24.52
C LEU A 472 -13.08 -5.40 25.84
N GLY A 473 -11.90 -5.93 26.15
CA GLY A 473 -11.65 -6.61 27.43
C GLY A 473 -11.28 -5.64 28.53
N GLU A 474 -11.78 -5.85 29.75
CA GLU A 474 -11.49 -5.01 30.92
C GLU A 474 -9.98 -4.87 31.21
N ASP A 475 -9.22 -5.95 31.00
CA ASP A 475 -7.77 -5.99 31.24
C ASP A 475 -6.92 -5.52 30.04
N THR A 476 -7.56 -5.05 28.97
CA THR A 476 -6.84 -4.62 27.75
C THR A 476 -6.19 -3.25 28.00
N ASP A 477 -4.85 -3.19 27.93
CA ASP A 477 -4.13 -1.92 27.88
C ASP A 477 -4.28 -1.26 26.51
N PHE A 478 -5.46 -0.70 26.27
CA PHE A 478 -5.87 -0.16 24.99
C PHE A 478 -4.91 0.94 24.51
N ASP A 479 -4.53 1.89 25.36
CA ASP A 479 -3.68 3.02 24.97
C ASP A 479 -2.30 2.55 24.48
N THR A 480 -1.62 1.68 25.24
CA THR A 480 -0.32 1.14 24.83
C THR A 480 -0.42 0.30 23.56
N ILE A 481 -1.47 -0.53 23.43
CA ILE A 481 -1.64 -1.40 22.27
C ILE A 481 -1.94 -0.57 21.03
N TYR A 482 -2.91 0.34 21.10
CA TYR A 482 -3.43 1.06 19.95
C TYR A 482 -2.46 2.12 19.43
N ARG A 483 -1.56 2.68 20.27
CA ARG A 483 -0.44 3.55 19.82
C ARG A 483 0.54 2.89 18.85
N ARG A 484 0.49 1.56 18.71
CA ARG A 484 1.27 0.82 17.70
C ARG A 484 0.54 0.70 16.37
N ARG A 485 -0.71 1.15 16.28
CA ARG A 485 -1.51 1.26 15.07
C ARG A 485 -1.59 2.71 14.61
N ASN A 486 -1.85 2.92 13.33
CA ASN A 486 -2.24 4.24 12.82
C ASN A 486 -3.77 4.40 12.93
N VAL A 487 -4.26 5.63 12.80
CA VAL A 487 -5.70 5.95 12.68
C VAL A 487 -6.02 6.48 11.27
N GLY A 488 -5.25 6.05 10.28
CA GLY A 488 -5.23 6.59 8.94
C GLY A 488 -3.82 6.89 8.44
N HIS A 489 -3.74 7.29 7.19
CA HIS A 489 -2.51 7.58 6.46
C HIS A 489 -2.81 8.47 5.27
N LEU A 490 -1.78 9.07 4.68
CA LEU A 490 -1.92 9.68 3.37
C LEU A 490 -2.21 8.60 2.31
N MET A 491 -2.72 9.03 1.17
CA MET A 491 -3.10 8.18 0.05
C MET A 491 -2.70 8.84 -1.25
N GLY A 492 -2.69 8.06 -2.32
CA GLY A 492 -2.25 8.54 -3.62
C GLY A 492 -2.45 7.55 -4.75
N LYS A 493 -1.34 7.17 -5.36
CA LYS A 493 -1.24 6.04 -6.31
C LYS A 493 -1.11 4.68 -5.63
N GLN A 494 -1.01 4.68 -4.30
CA GLN A 494 -1.03 3.53 -3.40
C GLN A 494 -1.31 4.03 -1.98
N GLU A 495 -1.40 3.11 -1.01
CA GLU A 495 -1.36 3.45 0.42
C GLU A 495 -0.02 4.09 0.80
N SER A 496 -0.05 5.18 1.56
CA SER A 496 1.17 5.79 2.08
C SER A 496 1.68 5.03 3.30
N PHE A 497 2.96 4.69 3.24
CA PHE A 497 3.72 4.21 4.40
C PHE A 497 4.81 5.20 4.84
N ALA A 498 4.90 6.36 4.17
CA ALA A 498 5.81 7.44 4.53
C ALA A 498 5.17 8.42 5.51
N ASN A 499 3.85 8.60 5.45
CA ASN A 499 3.11 9.55 6.27
C ASN A 499 1.84 8.91 6.87
N GLU A 500 1.99 8.28 8.03
CA GLU A 500 0.86 7.70 8.78
C GLU A 500 0.33 8.67 9.86
N LEU A 501 -0.96 8.64 10.15
CA LEU A 501 -1.58 9.29 11.32
C LEU A 501 -1.28 8.45 12.57
N ARG A 502 -0.03 8.50 13.02
CA ARG A 502 0.52 7.61 14.05
C ARG A 502 1.65 8.28 14.84
N PRO A 503 1.94 7.87 16.11
CA PRO A 503 3.07 8.40 16.87
C PRO A 503 4.39 8.26 16.12
N GLY A 504 5.20 9.34 16.12
CA GLY A 504 6.49 9.38 15.44
C GLY A 504 6.46 9.98 14.03
N TYR A 505 5.28 10.14 13.43
CA TYR A 505 5.12 10.79 12.12
C TYR A 505 4.85 12.28 12.29
N LYS A 506 5.86 13.07 11.94
CA LYS A 506 5.91 14.53 12.19
C LYS A 506 5.56 15.38 10.98
N HIS A 507 5.06 14.77 9.91
CA HIS A 507 4.61 15.52 8.76
C HIS A 507 3.43 16.41 9.17
N ALA A 508 3.51 17.69 8.79
CA ALA A 508 2.40 18.62 8.92
C ALA A 508 1.58 18.58 7.63
N LEU A 509 0.29 18.29 7.77
CA LEU A 509 -0.67 18.28 6.68
C LEU A 509 -0.80 19.68 6.07
N ASP A 510 -1.10 19.77 4.78
CA ASP A 510 -1.29 21.04 4.07
C ASP A 510 -2.57 20.97 3.21
N VAL A 511 -2.92 22.10 2.59
CA VAL A 511 -3.86 22.11 1.48
C VAL A 511 -3.33 21.18 0.38
N GLY A 512 -4.16 20.25 -0.06
CA GLY A 512 -3.77 19.19 -0.97
C GLY A 512 -3.52 17.85 -0.28
N SER A 513 -3.39 17.77 1.05
CA SER A 513 -3.27 16.46 1.69
C SER A 513 -4.52 15.62 1.42
N TYR A 514 -4.30 14.40 0.94
CA TYR A 514 -5.31 13.37 0.67
C TYR A 514 -4.93 12.11 1.43
N GLY A 515 -5.92 11.42 1.98
CA GLY A 515 -5.67 10.25 2.82
C GLY A 515 -6.92 9.46 3.14
N ALA A 516 -6.72 8.41 3.92
CA ALA A 516 -7.76 7.62 4.55
C ALA A 516 -7.73 7.83 6.06
N ALA A 517 -8.88 7.78 6.71
CA ALA A 517 -9.03 7.83 8.16
C ALA A 517 -9.70 6.54 8.59
N GLU A 518 -9.02 5.72 9.39
CA GLU A 518 -9.46 4.37 9.72
C GLU A 518 -9.53 4.09 11.23
N ILE A 519 -10.49 3.24 11.61
CA ILE A 519 -10.54 2.54 12.89
C ILE A 519 -10.74 1.05 12.60
N PRO A 520 -9.66 0.25 12.59
CA PRO A 520 -9.76 -1.20 12.63
C PRO A 520 -10.04 -1.65 14.07
N TRP A 521 -11.06 -2.49 14.24
CA TRP A 521 -11.48 -3.01 15.54
C TRP A 521 -11.77 -4.52 15.46
N ARG A 522 -10.86 -5.33 16.00
CA ARG A 522 -10.92 -6.79 15.94
C ARG A 522 -10.98 -7.33 17.36
N TYR A 523 -12.14 -7.84 17.76
CA TYR A 523 -12.34 -8.34 19.12
C TYR A 523 -13.44 -9.40 19.16
N GLY A 524 -13.14 -10.54 19.80
CA GLY A 524 -14.11 -11.63 19.93
C GLY A 524 -14.29 -12.37 18.63
N ASP A 525 -15.53 -12.47 18.20
CA ASP A 525 -15.95 -13.08 16.94
C ASP A 525 -16.28 -12.01 15.89
N VAL A 526 -15.74 -10.79 16.02
CA VAL A 526 -16.05 -9.66 15.15
C VAL A 526 -14.77 -8.93 14.70
N ALA A 527 -14.64 -8.74 13.39
CA ALA A 527 -13.69 -7.86 12.73
C ALA A 527 -14.46 -6.70 12.07
N ILE A 528 -14.32 -5.50 12.64
CA ILE A 528 -14.94 -4.28 12.14
C ILE A 528 -13.85 -3.40 11.54
N GLY A 529 -14.04 -3.03 10.28
CA GLY A 529 -13.35 -1.92 9.62
C GLY A 529 -14.33 -0.77 9.35
N THR A 530 -13.94 0.43 9.78
CA THR A 530 -14.57 1.70 9.37
C THR A 530 -13.50 2.62 8.85
N GLU A 531 -13.69 3.12 7.64
CA GLU A 531 -12.73 4.04 7.04
C GLU A 531 -13.37 4.95 6.01
N ASP A 532 -12.92 6.20 5.96
CA ASP A 532 -13.35 7.15 4.95
C ASP A 532 -12.14 7.89 4.35
N LEU A 533 -12.19 8.14 3.04
CA LEU A 533 -11.23 8.99 2.35
C LEU A 533 -11.54 10.46 2.60
N TRP A 534 -10.49 11.26 2.76
CA TRP A 534 -10.57 12.68 3.01
C TRP A 534 -9.59 13.47 2.14
N PHE A 535 -9.94 14.72 1.89
CA PHE A 535 -9.10 15.69 1.17
C PHE A 535 -9.15 17.04 1.87
N ILE A 536 -7.99 17.63 2.16
CA ILE A 536 -7.89 18.99 2.71
C ILE A 536 -7.84 19.98 1.54
N GLY A 537 -9.00 20.57 1.22
CA GLY A 537 -9.07 21.63 0.21
C GLY A 537 -8.82 23.01 0.79
N ARG A 538 -8.84 24.03 -0.09
CA ARG A 538 -8.58 25.43 0.30
C ARG A 538 -9.60 26.00 1.28
N SER A 539 -10.85 25.55 1.20
CA SER A 539 -11.96 26.09 1.98
C SER A 539 -12.28 25.25 3.22
N ARG A 540 -12.12 23.93 3.13
CA ARG A 540 -12.42 22.95 4.18
C ARG A 540 -11.85 21.58 3.83
N THR A 541 -11.95 20.67 4.80
CA THR A 541 -11.75 19.24 4.58
C THR A 541 -13.03 18.60 4.03
N TYR A 542 -12.88 17.78 2.99
CA TYR A 542 -13.94 17.02 2.35
C TYR A 542 -13.79 15.54 2.70
N ASN A 543 -14.89 14.89 3.08
CA ASN A 543 -14.95 13.43 3.16
C ASN A 543 -15.48 12.92 1.80
N LEU A 544 -14.65 12.23 1.04
CA LEU A 544 -14.93 11.82 -0.34
C LEU A 544 -15.81 10.57 -0.42
N THR A 545 -15.83 9.77 0.65
CA THR A 545 -16.50 8.47 0.71
C THR A 545 -17.77 8.44 1.56
N ARG A 546 -18.23 9.61 2.00
CA ARG A 546 -19.55 9.73 2.63
C ARG A 546 -20.64 9.47 1.60
N ARG A 547 -21.60 8.61 1.94
CA ARG A 547 -22.88 8.52 1.24
C ARG A 547 -23.89 9.42 1.95
N ASP A 548 -24.50 10.32 1.21
CA ASP A 548 -25.66 11.03 1.71
C ASP A 548 -26.80 10.01 1.72
N ARG A 549 -27.19 9.55 2.91
CA ARG A 549 -28.42 8.76 3.07
C ARG A 549 -29.60 9.69 2.82
N THR A 550 -29.90 9.97 1.56
CA THR A 550 -31.24 10.40 1.18
C THR A 550 -32.14 9.19 1.39
N THR A 551 -33.01 9.30 2.40
CA THR A 551 -34.11 8.39 2.71
C THR A 551 -34.68 7.73 1.46
N ALA A 552 -34.50 6.41 1.34
CA ALA A 552 -35.36 5.55 0.54
C ALA A 552 -36.52 5.08 1.42
#